data_AF-A0A1A0MVS0-F1
#
_entry.id   AF-A0A1A0MVS0-F1
#
_cell.length_a   1.000
_cell.length_b   1.000
_cell.length_c   1.000
_cell.angle_alpha   90.00
_cell.angle_beta   90.00
_cell.angle_gamma   90.00
#
_symmetry.space_group_name_H-M   'P 1'
#
loop_
_entity.id
_entity.type
_entity.pdbx_description
1 polymer ?
#
loop_
_entity_poly.entity_id
_entity_poly.type
_entity_poly.pdbx_seq_one_letter_code
_entity_poly.pdbx_strand_id
1 'polypeptide(L)'
;MTRYLTVAPSALHTLAADYRGHSTELAAHAADLAAIGGQVDVFGPVGAAFAAALTEATRHQAQLAHHLSARLDAGATTAVATANTFIVTDHNAGGRIGTWW
;
A
#
# COMPACT_ATOMS: atom_id res chain seq x y z
N MET A 1 -24.36 -2.99 -19.29
CA MET A 1 -23.23 -3.76 -19.84
C MET A 1 -22.32 -4.12 -18.68
N THR A 2 -22.31 -5.38 -18.25
CA THR A 2 -21.42 -5.88 -17.21
C THR A 2 -20.03 -6.03 -17.83
N ARG A 3 -19.09 -5.18 -17.44
CA ARG A 3 -17.70 -5.30 -17.90
C ARG A 3 -17.13 -6.55 -17.22
N TYR A 4 -16.91 -7.61 -17.99
CA TYR A 4 -16.38 -8.87 -17.46
C TYR A 4 -15.03 -8.62 -16.78
N LEU A 5 -14.96 -8.97 -15.50
CA LEU A 5 -13.70 -9.11 -14.79
C LEU A 5 -13.02 -10.39 -15.29
N THR A 6 -11.81 -10.26 -15.83
CA THR A 6 -11.00 -11.42 -16.27
C THR A 6 -10.36 -12.17 -15.09
N VAL A 7 -10.48 -11.63 -13.89
CA VAL A 7 -9.91 -12.12 -12.64
C VAL A 7 -11.03 -12.40 -11.64
N ALA A 8 -10.93 -13.50 -10.90
CA ALA A 8 -11.89 -13.85 -9.86
C ALA A 8 -11.85 -12.83 -8.69
N PRO A 9 -13.00 -12.51 -8.06
CA PRO A 9 -13.04 -11.64 -6.88
C PRO A 9 -12.15 -12.09 -5.72
N SER A 10 -11.98 -13.40 -5.55
CA SER A 10 -11.06 -13.98 -4.56
C SER A 10 -9.61 -13.57 -4.82
N ALA A 11 -9.16 -13.54 -6.08
CA ALA A 11 -7.83 -13.09 -6.44
C ALA A 11 -7.63 -11.59 -6.24
N LEU A 12 -8.68 -10.76 -6.38
CA LEU A 12 -8.63 -9.34 -6.00
C LEU A 12 -8.48 -9.16 -4.48
N HIS A 13 -9.11 -10.01 -3.67
CA HIS A 13 -8.93 -9.99 -2.22
C HIS A 13 -7.54 -10.44 -1.80
N THR A 14 -6.97 -11.48 -2.42
CA THR A 14 -5.57 -11.89 -2.21
C THR A 14 -4.63 -10.75 -2.55
N LEU A 15 -4.79 -10.13 -3.74
CA LEU A 15 -3.97 -9.00 -4.16
C LEU A 15 -4.05 -7.82 -3.16
N ALA A 16 -5.25 -7.54 -2.64
CA ALA A 16 -5.43 -6.49 -1.64
C ALA A 16 -4.74 -6.83 -0.32
N ALA A 17 -4.73 -8.10 0.10
CA ALA A 17 -4.02 -8.54 1.29
C ALA A 17 -2.51 -8.37 1.12
N ASP A 18 -1.97 -8.79 -0.03
CA ASP A 18 -0.55 -8.66 -0.36
C ASP A 18 -0.12 -7.19 -0.37
N TYR A 19 -0.93 -6.31 -0.99
CA TYR A 19 -0.65 -4.87 -1.01
C TYR A 19 -0.64 -4.24 0.40
N ARG A 20 -1.55 -4.67 1.30
CA ARG A 20 -1.51 -4.21 2.70
C ARG A 20 -0.30 -4.73 3.45
N GLY A 21 0.10 -5.97 3.20
CA GLY A 21 1.33 -6.55 3.75
C GLY A 21 2.55 -5.71 3.38
N HIS A 22 2.75 -5.49 2.08
CA HIS A 22 3.84 -4.66 1.57
C HIS A 22 3.75 -3.19 2.03
N SER A 23 2.54 -2.62 2.16
CA SER A 23 2.36 -1.28 2.72
C SER A 23 2.90 -1.21 4.15
N THR A 24 2.55 -2.20 4.98
CA THR A 24 2.95 -2.25 6.38
C THR A 24 4.47 -2.41 6.53
N GLU A 25 5.07 -3.31 5.75
CA GLU A 25 6.52 -3.52 5.73
C GLU A 25 7.27 -2.24 5.30
N LEU A 26 6.77 -1.58 4.27
CA LEU A 26 7.40 -0.37 3.76
C LEU A 26 7.26 0.82 4.71
N ALA A 27 6.14 0.92 5.43
CA ALA A 27 5.95 1.90 6.50
C ALA A 27 6.92 1.63 7.67
N ALA A 28 7.16 0.37 8.03
CA ALA A 28 8.16 0.01 9.04
C ALA A 28 9.57 0.43 8.60
N HIS A 29 9.97 0.12 7.36
CA HIS A 29 11.26 0.56 6.83
C HIS A 29 11.41 2.08 6.75
N ALA A 30 10.33 2.80 6.44
CA ALA A 30 10.33 4.27 6.49
C ALA A 30 10.61 4.78 7.91
N ALA A 31 10.02 4.15 8.93
CA ALA A 31 10.28 4.50 10.33
C ALA A 31 11.73 4.19 10.74
N ASP A 32 12.26 3.04 10.33
CA ASP A 32 13.66 2.67 10.59
C ASP A 32 14.63 3.70 9.99
N LEU A 33 14.41 4.10 8.72
CA LEU A 33 15.24 5.10 8.04
C LEU A 33 15.16 6.47 8.73
N ALA A 34 13.96 6.87 9.17
CA ALA A 34 13.79 8.12 9.93
C ALA A 34 14.54 8.08 11.27
N ALA A 35 14.60 6.92 11.93
CA ALA A 35 15.30 6.75 13.21
C ALA A 35 16.84 6.86 13.07
N ILE A 36 17.42 6.46 11.94
CA ILE A 36 18.87 6.61 11.66
C ILE A 36 19.29 8.09 11.75
N GLY A 37 18.44 8.99 11.26
CA GLY A 37 18.68 10.44 11.31
C GLY A 37 18.70 11.02 12.74
N GLY A 38 18.25 10.27 13.75
CA GLY A 38 18.29 10.67 15.16
C GLY A 38 19.58 10.25 15.89
N GLN A 39 20.42 9.41 15.29
CA GLN A 39 21.60 8.80 15.96
C GLN A 39 22.93 9.50 15.63
N VAL A 40 22.90 10.64 14.96
CA VAL A 40 24.09 11.26 14.31
C VAL A 40 25.08 11.96 15.25
N ASP A 41 24.82 11.94 16.56
CA ASP A 41 25.71 12.55 17.57
C ASP A 41 27.09 11.85 17.67
N VAL A 42 27.23 10.67 17.05
CA VAL A 42 28.46 9.84 17.08
C VAL A 42 29.63 10.49 16.32
N PHE A 43 29.37 11.40 15.37
CA PHE A 43 30.40 11.95 14.49
C PHE A 43 31.12 13.20 15.03
N GLY A 44 30.61 13.80 16.10
CA GLY A 44 31.14 15.06 16.64
C GLY A 44 31.18 16.22 15.61
N PRO A 45 31.89 17.32 15.90
CA PRO A 45 31.91 18.51 15.04
C PRO A 45 32.53 18.25 13.66
N VAL A 46 33.50 17.33 13.58
CA VAL A 46 34.25 17.05 12.35
C VAL A 46 33.38 16.33 11.32
N GLY A 47 32.48 15.45 11.75
CA GLY A 47 31.57 14.75 10.84
C GLY A 47 30.17 15.36 10.76
N ALA A 48 29.94 16.57 11.26
CA ALA A 48 28.63 17.24 11.24
C ALA A 48 28.05 17.37 9.82
N ALA A 49 28.90 17.65 8.82
CA ALA A 49 28.46 17.73 7.42
C ALA A 49 28.03 16.36 6.87
N PHE A 50 28.77 15.29 7.20
CA PHE A 50 28.39 13.93 6.83
C PHE A 50 27.10 13.51 7.53
N ALA A 51 26.98 13.79 8.82
CA ALA A 51 25.80 13.54 9.62
C ALA A 51 24.54 14.23 9.04
N ALA A 52 24.67 15.50 8.65
CA ALA A 52 23.59 16.24 7.98
C ALA A 52 23.22 15.61 6.64
N ALA A 53 24.21 15.24 5.82
CA ALA A 53 23.96 14.59 4.52
C ALA A 53 23.30 13.21 4.68
N LEU A 54 23.72 12.42 5.67
CA LEU A 54 23.13 11.13 5.99
C LEU A 54 21.67 11.30 6.44
N THR A 55 21.42 12.24 7.35
CA THR A 55 20.06 12.53 7.86
C THR A 55 19.14 12.98 6.74
N GLU A 56 19.64 13.81 5.82
CA GLU A 56 18.89 14.24 4.64
C GLU A 56 18.53 13.05 3.76
N ALA A 57 19.52 12.20 3.43
CA ALA A 57 19.32 11.04 2.59
C ALA A 57 18.33 10.04 3.21
N THR A 58 18.47 9.70 4.50
CA THR A 58 17.56 8.74 5.13
C THR A 58 16.15 9.30 5.27
N ARG A 59 15.99 10.59 5.55
CA ARG A 59 14.67 11.24 5.59
C ARG A 59 14.00 11.25 4.23
N HIS A 60 14.75 11.55 3.17
CA HIS A 60 14.23 11.51 1.81
C HIS A 60 13.76 10.09 1.43
N GLN A 61 14.56 9.06 1.72
CA GLN A 61 14.18 7.68 1.44
C GLN A 61 12.97 7.23 2.29
N ALA A 62 12.90 7.65 3.56
CA ALA A 62 11.75 7.39 4.41
C ALA A 62 10.45 7.98 3.83
N GLN A 63 10.50 9.21 3.31
CA GLN A 63 9.35 9.84 2.66
C GLN A 63 8.90 9.08 1.42
N LEU A 64 9.83 8.66 0.56
CA LEU A 64 9.52 7.86 -0.63
C LEU A 64 8.86 6.53 -0.25
N ALA A 65 9.41 5.83 0.74
CA ALA A 65 8.86 4.58 1.26
C ALA A 65 7.44 4.80 1.81
N HIS A 66 7.23 5.83 2.63
CA HIS A 66 5.90 6.16 3.17
C HIS A 66 4.89 6.50 2.06
N HIS A 67 5.30 7.24 1.02
CA HIS A 67 4.40 7.55 -0.10
C HIS A 67 4.01 6.29 -0.88
N LEU A 68 4.95 5.39 -1.12
CA LEU A 68 4.64 4.13 -1.81
C LEU A 68 3.74 3.23 -0.95
N SER A 69 3.95 3.18 0.37
CA SER A 69 3.05 2.48 1.31
C SER A 69 1.62 2.99 1.19
N ALA A 70 1.42 4.32 1.26
CA ALA A 70 0.09 4.91 1.10
C ALA A 70 -0.57 4.57 -0.25
N ARG A 71 0.22 4.46 -1.34
CA ARG A 71 -0.30 4.05 -2.65
C ARG A 71 -0.70 2.58 -2.67
N LEU A 72 0.03 1.71 -2.00
CA LEU A 72 -0.33 0.30 -1.87
C LEU A 72 -1.63 0.12 -1.07
N ASP A 73 -1.83 0.87 0.01
CA ASP A 73 -3.09 0.86 0.77
C ASP A 73 -4.29 1.38 -0.04
N ALA A 74 -4.09 2.44 -0.82
CA ALA A 74 -5.10 2.93 -1.76
C ALA A 74 -5.43 1.88 -2.84
N GLY A 75 -4.40 1.20 -3.36
CA GLY A 75 -4.54 0.09 -4.30
C GLY A 75 -5.32 -1.09 -3.69
N ALA A 76 -5.00 -1.49 -2.46
CA ALA A 76 -5.71 -2.54 -1.74
C ALA A 76 -7.18 -2.20 -1.52
N THR A 77 -7.47 -0.95 -1.12
CA THR A 77 -8.85 -0.45 -0.95
C THR A 77 -9.63 -0.51 -2.27
N THR A 78 -8.98 -0.12 -3.37
CA THR A 78 -9.59 -0.15 -4.71
C THR A 78 -9.86 -1.58 -5.18
N ALA A 79 -8.94 -2.51 -4.94
CA ALA A 79 -9.11 -3.92 -5.29
C ALA A 79 -10.28 -4.57 -4.53
N VAL A 80 -10.41 -4.31 -3.23
CA VAL A 80 -11.55 -4.76 -2.42
C VAL A 80 -12.86 -4.16 -2.92
N ALA A 81 -12.91 -2.84 -3.18
CA ALA A 81 -14.11 -2.19 -3.68
C ALA A 81 -14.55 -2.76 -5.05
N THR A 82 -13.58 -3.07 -5.92
CA THR A 82 -13.82 -3.68 -7.23
C THR A 82 -14.41 -5.08 -7.08
N ALA A 83 -13.84 -5.91 -6.20
CA ALA A 83 -14.34 -7.26 -5.91
C ALA A 83 -15.78 -7.22 -5.39
N ASN A 84 -16.06 -6.35 -4.43
CA ASN A 84 -17.40 -6.20 -3.84
C ASN A 84 -18.43 -5.73 -4.87
N THR A 85 -18.07 -4.75 -5.71
CA THR A 85 -18.95 -4.26 -6.78
C THR A 85 -19.31 -5.36 -7.77
N PHE A 86 -18.34 -6.21 -8.11
CA PHE A 86 -18.60 -7.36 -8.98
C PHE A 86 -19.55 -8.37 -8.34
N ILE A 87 -19.29 -8.77 -7.08
CA ILE A 87 -20.13 -9.72 -6.34
C ILE A 87 -21.58 -9.23 -6.26
N VAL A 88 -21.79 -7.95 -5.93
CA VAL A 88 -23.13 -7.35 -5.86
C VAL A 88 -23.81 -7.35 -7.23
N THR A 89 -23.07 -7.01 -8.29
CA THR A 89 -23.63 -6.97 -9.64
C THR A 89 -24.01 -8.36 -10.15
N ASP A 90 -23.17 -9.37 -9.87
CA ASP A 90 -23.42 -10.77 -10.20
C ASP A 90 -24.63 -11.33 -9.45
N HIS A 91 -24.72 -11.07 -8.14
CA HIS A 91 -25.87 -11.46 -7.33
C HIS A 91 -27.19 -10.86 -7.84
N ASN A 92 -27.18 -9.56 -8.17
CA ASN A 92 -28.35 -8.87 -8.72
C ASN A 92 -28.76 -9.43 -10.09
N ALA A 93 -27.80 -9.83 -10.93
CA ALA A 93 -28.10 -10.50 -12.19
C ALA A 93 -28.72 -11.88 -11.98
N GLY A 94 -28.18 -12.67 -11.05
CA GLY A 94 -28.75 -13.98 -10.67
C GLY A 94 -30.16 -13.87 -10.10
N GLY A 95 -30.41 -12.93 -9.17
CA GLY A 95 -31.74 -12.68 -8.60
C GLY A 95 -32.75 -12.21 -9.65
N ARG A 96 -32.31 -11.42 -10.63
CA ARG A 96 -33.15 -11.04 -11.77
C ARG A 96 -33.47 -12.19 -12.71
N ILE A 97 -32.70 -13.27 -12.76
CA ILE A 97 -33.01 -14.46 -13.58
C ILE A 97 -33.92 -15.42 -12.81
N GLY A 98 -33.67 -15.61 -11.50
CA GLY A 98 -34.46 -16.49 -10.64
C GLY A 98 -35.89 -16.01 -10.36
N THR A 99 -36.19 -14.74 -10.62
CA THR A 99 -37.53 -14.15 -10.47
C THR A 99 -38.44 -14.32 -11.70
N TRP A 100 -37.96 -14.97 -12.78
CA TRP A 100 -38.77 -15.31 -13.97
C TRP A 100 -39.35 -16.72 -13.96
N TRP A 101 -39.40 -17.37 -12.80
CA TRP A 101 -39.96 -18.70 -12.58
C TRP A 101 -41.04 -18.66 -11.50
#